data_AF-A0A5J5P9Z9-F1
#
_entry.id   AF-A0A5J5P9Z9-F1
#
_cell.length_a   1.000
_cell.length_b   1.000
_cell.length_c   1.000
_cell.angle_alpha   90.00
_cell.angle_beta   90.00
_cell.angle_gamma   90.00
#
_symmetry.space_group_name_H-M   'P 1'
#
loop_
_entity.id
_entity.type
_entity.pdbx_description
1 polymer ?
#
loop_
_entity_poly.entity_id
_entity_poly.type
_entity_poly.pdbx_seq_one_letter_code
_entity_poly.pdbx_strand_id
1 'polypeptide(L)'
;MEQETRQKIEETVKDMLSKADMEEMTEFKVRVTASEWLGIDLSDFSHRKFIRELVESFLLSTVEENVDGKQPNSKPVKDQIPN
;
A
#
# COMPACT_ATOMS: atom_id res chain seq x y z
N MET A 1 10.78 8.13 -8.92
CA MET A 1 10.95 8.11 -7.46
C MET A 1 12.12 7.21 -7.12
N GLU A 2 13.05 7.69 -6.30
CA GLU A 2 14.22 6.94 -5.85
C GLU A 2 13.79 5.75 -4.97
N GLN A 3 14.54 4.64 -5.04
CA GLN A 3 14.19 3.42 -4.31
C GLN A 3 14.22 3.63 -2.80
N GLU A 4 15.19 4.38 -2.28
CA GLU A 4 15.29 4.72 -0.86
C GLU A 4 14.07 5.53 -0.39
N THR A 5 13.67 6.55 -1.15
CA THR A 5 12.47 7.36 -0.87
C THR A 5 11.21 6.50 -0.91
N ARG A 6 11.11 5.60 -1.89
CA ARG A 6 9.97 4.68 -2.00
C ARG A 6 9.86 3.77 -0.80
N GLN A 7 10.98 3.19 -0.33
CA GLN A 7 10.99 2.33 0.85
C GLN A 7 10.62 3.09 2.12
N LYS A 8 11.14 4.30 2.32
CA LYS A 8 10.77 5.15 3.47
C LYS A 8 9.27 5.47 3.49
N ILE A 9 8.70 5.81 2.33
CA ILE A 9 7.25 6.04 2.21
C ILE A 9 6.48 4.76 2.54
N GLU A 10 6.88 3.62 1.98
CA GLU A 10 6.20 2.35 2.23
C GLU A 10 6.21 1.97 3.71
N GLU A 11 7.36 2.04 4.36
CA GLU A 11 7.51 1.67 5.77
C GLU A 11 6.69 2.60 6.67
N THR A 12 6.74 3.91 6.39
CA THR A 12 5.96 4.92 7.13
C THR A 12 4.46 4.71 6.97
N VAL A 13 4.00 4.47 5.73
CA VAL A 13 2.58 4.27 5.43
C VAL A 13 2.08 2.97 6.06
N LYS A 14 2.83 1.87 5.99
CA LYS A 14 2.46 0.59 6.62
C LYS A 14 2.42 0.69 8.15
N ASP A 15 3.44 1.30 8.76
CA ASP A 15 3.48 1.49 10.22
C ASP A 15 2.31 2.34 10.69
N MET A 16 1.98 3.41 9.96
CA MET A 16 0.86 4.26 10.27
C MET A 16 -0.48 3.54 10.09
N LEU A 17 -0.70 2.84 8.97
CA LEU A 17 -1.91 2.04 8.72
C LEU A 17 -2.09 0.92 9.75
N SER A 18 -1.00 0.36 10.27
CA SER A 18 -1.04 -0.67 11.32
C SER A 18 -1.41 -0.11 12.71
N LYS A 19 -1.09 1.15 12.98
CA LYS A 19 -1.34 1.81 14.28
C LYS A 19 -2.63 2.61 14.30
N ALA A 20 -3.12 3.00 13.13
CA ALA A 20 -4.28 3.83 12.99
C ALA A 20 -5.55 2.99 12.78
N ASP A 21 -6.68 3.58 13.17
CA ASP A 21 -8.00 3.06 12.89
C ASP A 21 -8.26 3.02 11.38
N MET A 22 -8.39 1.81 10.84
CA MET A 22 -8.61 1.58 9.40
C MET A 22 -9.94 2.20 8.91
N GLU A 23 -10.94 2.35 9.77
CA GLU A 23 -12.21 3.00 9.45
C GLU A 23 -12.07 4.52 9.28
N GLU A 24 -11.15 5.14 10.02
CA GLU A 24 -10.97 6.60 10.01
C GLU A 24 -9.85 7.07 9.08
N MET A 25 -8.99 6.14 8.63
CA MET A 25 -7.82 6.45 7.83
C MET A 25 -8.15 6.42 6.33
N THR A 26 -8.01 7.57 5.69
CA THR A 26 -8.21 7.75 4.24
C THR A 26 -6.88 8.00 3.54
N GLU A 27 -6.79 7.73 2.23
CA GLU A 27 -5.59 8.06 1.42
C GLU A 27 -5.14 9.52 1.63
N PHE A 28 -6.10 10.44 1.78
CA PHE A 28 -5.78 11.84 2.06
C PHE A 28 -5.04 12.02 3.40
N LYS A 29 -5.55 11.45 4.49
CA LYS A 29 -4.88 11.49 5.80
C LYS A 29 -3.51 10.82 5.73
N VAL A 30 -3.42 9.66 5.06
CA VAL A 30 -2.17 8.93 4.87
C VAL A 30 -1.12 9.80 4.18
N ARG A 31 -1.50 10.48 3.11
CA ARG A 31 -0.61 11.37 2.37
C ARG A 31 -0.14 12.55 3.20
N VAL A 32 -1.04 13.19 3.94
CA VAL A 32 -0.71 14.35 4.79
C VAL A 32 0.26 13.93 5.88
N THR A 33 -0.09 12.91 6.67
CA THR A 33 0.75 12.46 7.78
C THR A 33 2.11 11.93 7.31
N ALA A 34 2.15 11.16 6.21
CA ALA A 34 3.42 10.67 5.65
C ALA A 34 4.29 11.83 5.12
N SER A 35 3.68 12.89 4.56
CA SER A 35 4.42 14.09 4.13
C SER A 35 5.03 14.82 5.33
N GLU A 36 4.29 14.94 6.43
CA GLU A 36 4.76 15.55 7.67
C GLU A 36 5.90 14.75 8.31
N TRP A 37 5.81 13.42 8.33
CA TRP A 37 6.82 12.54 8.93
C TRP A 37 8.12 12.49 8.12
N LEU A 38 8.00 12.43 6.80
CA LEU A 38 9.16 12.35 5.91
C LEU A 38 9.74 13.72 5.58
N GLY A 39 9.00 14.80 5.86
CA GLY A 39 9.38 16.16 5.49
C GLY A 39 9.46 16.38 3.96
N ILE A 40 8.70 15.59 3.18
CA ILE A 40 8.68 15.66 1.71
C ILE A 40 7.24 15.84 1.21
N ASP A 41 7.10 16.51 0.08
CA ASP A 41 5.79 16.67 -0.56
C ASP A 41 5.39 15.38 -1.30
N LEU A 42 4.33 14.73 -0.82
CA LEU A 42 3.73 13.56 -1.46
C LEU A 42 2.56 13.93 -2.38
N SER A 43 2.46 15.21 -2.77
CA SER A 43 1.42 15.72 -3.65
C SER A 43 1.68 15.41 -5.13
N ASP A 44 2.90 14.99 -5.48
CA ASP A 44 3.22 14.55 -6.84
C ASP A 44 2.36 13.34 -7.27
N PHE A 45 2.01 13.27 -8.55
CA PHE A 45 1.21 12.17 -9.10
C PHE A 45 1.84 10.80 -8.83
N SER A 46 3.17 10.69 -8.89
CA SER A 46 3.91 9.46 -8.63
C SER A 46 3.73 8.99 -7.19
N HIS A 47 3.80 9.91 -6.23
CA HIS A 47 3.64 9.63 -4.81
C HIS A 47 2.19 9.29 -4.46
N ARG A 48 1.23 10.06 -5.00
CA ARG A 48 -0.20 9.77 -4.82
C ARG A 48 -0.58 8.38 -5.31
N LYS A 49 -0.15 8.02 -6.53
CA LYS A 49 -0.41 6.70 -7.09
C LYS A 49 0.18 5.61 -6.20
N PHE A 50 1.42 5.79 -5.74
CA PHE A 50 2.10 4.82 -4.90
C PHE A 50 1.41 4.62 -3.54
N ILE A 51 1.06 5.71 -2.86
CA ILE A 51 0.34 5.66 -1.57
C ILE A 51 -1.01 4.98 -1.74
N ARG A 52 -1.72 5.29 -2.82
CA ARG A 52 -2.99 4.64 -3.13
C ARG A 52 -2.84 3.12 -3.27
N GLU A 53 -1.84 2.66 -4.04
CA GLU A 53 -1.56 1.23 -4.19
C GLU A 53 -1.19 0.55 -2.85
N LEU A 54 -0.45 1.25 -1.98
CA LEU A 54 -0.12 0.75 -0.64
C LEU A 54 -1.35 0.59 0.24
N VAL A 55 -2.23 1.60 0.26
CA VAL A 55 -3.47 1.57 1.04
C VAL A 55 -4.42 0.50 0.49
N GLU A 56 -4.60 0.42 -0.84
CA GLU A 56 -5.42 -0.61 -1.49
C GLU A 56 -4.88 -2.02 -1.19
N SER A 57 -3.56 -2.24 -1.29
CA SER A 57 -2.93 -3.52 -0.95
C SER A 57 -3.10 -3.88 0.52
N PHE A 58 -3.01 -2.90 1.42
CA PHE A 58 -3.16 -3.11 2.85
C PHE A 58 -4.59 -3.49 3.21
N LEU A 59 -5.58 -2.75 2.69
CA LEU A 59 -7.00 -3.06 2.88
C LEU A 59 -7.36 -4.43 2.32
N LEU A 60 -6.84 -4.79 1.14
CA LEU A 60 -7.06 -6.12 0.56
C LEU A 60 -6.55 -7.24 1.48
N SER A 61 -5.36 -7.06 2.06
CA SER A 61 -4.80 -8.02 3.02
C SER A 61 -5.60 -8.09 4.33
N THR A 62 -6.16 -6.98 4.83
CA THR A 62 -6.99 -6.98 6.05
C THR A 62 -8.37 -7.59 5.81
N VAL A 63 -8.96 -7.35 4.64
CA VAL A 63 -10.27 -7.92 4.28
C VAL A 63 -10.19 -9.45 4.15
N GLU A 64 -9.08 -10.00 3.67
CA GLU A 64 -8.86 -11.46 3.67
C GLU A 64 -8.82 -12.08 5.09
N GLU A 65 -8.48 -11.31 6.13
CA GLU A 65 -8.46 -11.82 7.51
C GLU A 65 -9.83 -11.74 8.21
N ASN A 66 -10.72 -10.86 7.75
CA ASN A 66 -12.05 -10.65 8.34
C ASN A 66 -13.19 -11.32 7.56
N VAL A 67 -12.90 -11.91 6.40
CA VAL A 67 -13.88 -12.66 5.60
C VAL A 67 -13.47 -14.13 5.58
N ASP A 68 -14.14 -14.93 6.40
CA ASP A 68 -14.31 -16.35 6.16
C ASP A 68 -14.78 -16.54 4.70
N GLY A 69 -13.86 -16.91 3.81
CA GLY A 69 -14.20 -17.37 2.46
C GLY A 69 -13.45 -16.72 1.29
N LYS A 70 -12.39 -17.43 0.85
CA LYS A 70 -11.95 -17.62 -0.55
C LYS A 70 -10.94 -16.62 -1.15
N GLN A 71 -9.72 -17.13 -1.34
CA GLN A 71 -8.66 -16.63 -2.24
C GLN A 71 -9.18 -16.13 -3.59
N PRO A 72 -8.38 -15.26 -4.26
CA PRO A 72 -7.85 -15.67 -5.55
C PRO A 72 -6.35 -15.43 -5.71
N ASN A 73 -5.69 -16.52 -6.07
CA ASN A 73 -4.40 -16.64 -6.71
C ASN A 73 -4.06 -15.51 -7.70
N SER A 74 -2.84 -14.96 -7.60
CA SER A 74 -2.15 -14.32 -8.73
C SER A 74 -0.65 -14.59 -8.65
N LYS A 75 -0.24 -15.77 -9.12
CA LYS A 75 1.03 -15.91 -9.85
C LYS A 75 0.67 -16.33 -11.28
N PRO A 76 1.06 -15.56 -12.31
CA PRO A 76 0.73 -15.89 -13.68
C PRO A 76 1.46 -17.18 -14.09
N VAL A 77 0.69 -18.04 -14.75
CA VAL A 77 1.17 -19.22 -15.46
C VAL A 77 2.29 -18.78 -16.40
N LYS A 78 3.46 -19.41 -16.30
CA LYS A 78 4.43 -19.41 -17.40
C LYS A 78 4.35 -20.80 -18.00
N ASP A 79 3.57 -20.90 -19.07
CA ASP A 79 3.70 -21.92 -20.09
C ASP A 79 5.19 -22.20 -20.37
N GLN A 80 5.61 -23.45 -20.15
CA GLN A 80 6.63 -24.04 -20.98
C GLN A 80 6.21 -25.48 -21.31
N ILE A 81 5.79 -25.61 -22.57
CA ILE A 81 5.32 -26.77 -23.30
C ILE A 81 6.41 -27.86 -23.36
N PRO A 82 6.04 -29.15 -23.37
CA PRO A 82 6.97 -30.28 -23.28
C PRO A 82 7.77 -30.52 -24.57
N ASN A 83 8.93 -31.15 -24.42
CA ASN A 83 9.42 -32.19 -25.32
C ASN A 83 10.30 -33.18 -24.56
#